data_AF-A0A7M4DIG1-F1
#
_entry.id   AF-A0A7M4DIG1-F1
#
_cell.length_a   1.000
_cell.length_b   1.000
_cell.length_c   1.000
_cell.angle_alpha   90.00
_cell.angle_beta   90.00
_cell.angle_gamma   90.00
#
_symmetry.space_group_name_H-M   'P 1'
#
loop_
_entity.id
_entity.type
_entity.pdbx_description
1 polymer ?
#
loop_
_entity_poly.entity_id
_entity_poly.type
_entity_poly.pdbx_seq_one_letter_code
_entity_poly.pdbx_strand_id
1 'polypeptide(L)'
;MTGTLPAGSVLTAADMEVRQVRDPPPETVPLAEAVGAPLAIGVSPGMPVVPTLLVGPGLAAAAPADTVVVPIRLADPALAQLVRVGDLLDLYLAPVDSGGQVLESELITSGALVLSRVDAQEADASLFGGTAPAGATGVVIAAVAAQDAARVSGASAVAPFRAVLVDRD
;
A
#
# COMPACT_ATOMS: atom_id res chain seq x y z
N MET A 1 -22.26 4.22 -6.86
CA MET A 1 -21.87 2.99 -7.58
C MET A 1 -23.10 2.30 -8.16
N THR A 2 -23.01 1.79 -9.38
CA THR A 2 -24.08 1.05 -10.08
C THR A 2 -23.93 -0.46 -9.94
N GLY A 3 -22.70 -0.96 -9.69
CA GLY A 3 -22.37 -2.38 -9.55
C GLY A 3 -21.47 -2.67 -8.34
N THR A 4 -21.20 -3.96 -8.11
CA THR A 4 -20.17 -4.42 -7.15
C THR A 4 -18.83 -4.44 -7.87
N LEU A 5 -17.80 -3.86 -7.25
CA LEU A 5 -16.43 -3.90 -7.75
C LEU A 5 -15.47 -4.27 -6.62
N PRO A 6 -14.46 -5.13 -6.86
CA PRO A 6 -13.42 -5.40 -5.89
C PRO A 6 -12.48 -4.19 -5.70
N ALA A 7 -11.73 -4.19 -4.59
CA ALA A 7 -10.63 -3.26 -4.39
C ALA A 7 -9.63 -3.33 -5.54
N GLY A 8 -8.98 -2.22 -5.87
CA GLY A 8 -8.07 -2.07 -7.01
C GLY A 8 -8.76 -1.84 -8.35
N SER A 9 -10.08 -2.01 -8.46
CA SER A 9 -10.78 -1.76 -9.74
C SER A 9 -10.70 -0.29 -10.13
N VAL A 10 -10.34 -0.02 -11.39
CA VAL A 10 -10.34 1.33 -11.95
C VAL A 10 -11.78 1.73 -12.31
N LEU A 11 -12.27 2.81 -11.71
CA LEU A 11 -13.62 3.28 -11.96
C LEU A 11 -13.78 3.83 -13.37
N THR A 12 -14.83 3.38 -14.05
CA THR A 12 -15.28 3.95 -15.33
C THR A 12 -16.56 4.75 -15.14
N ALA A 13 -16.93 5.54 -16.15
CA ALA A 13 -18.19 6.28 -16.12
C ALA A 13 -19.42 5.36 -16.05
N ALA A 14 -19.31 4.08 -16.45
CA ALA A 14 -20.41 3.12 -16.39
C ALA A 14 -20.67 2.57 -14.97
N ASP A 15 -19.66 2.62 -14.11
CA ASP A 15 -19.73 2.10 -12.72
C ASP A 15 -20.40 3.09 -11.75
N MET A 16 -20.68 4.30 -12.23
CA MET A 16 -21.11 5.43 -11.44
C MET A 16 -22.31 6.12 -12.07
N GLU A 17 -23.17 6.66 -11.22
CA GLU A 17 -24.24 7.54 -11.63
C GLU A 17 -24.33 8.71 -10.64
N VAL A 18 -24.73 9.87 -11.16
CA VAL A 18 -25.00 11.04 -10.32
C VAL A 18 -26.47 11.00 -9.92
N ARG A 19 -26.74 10.92 -8.62
CA ARG A 19 -28.09 10.87 -8.07
C ARG A 19 -28.29 11.97 -7.04
N GLN A 20 -29.45 12.63 -7.08
CA GLN A 20 -29.90 13.52 -6.02
C GLN A 20 -30.35 12.70 -4.82
N VAL A 21 -29.77 12.95 -3.65
CA VAL A 21 -30.10 12.25 -2.39
C VAL A 21 -30.46 13.28 -1.32
N ARG A 22 -31.31 12.88 -0.35
CA ARG A 22 -31.74 13.79 0.73
C ARG A 22 -30.64 14.08 1.74
N ASP A 23 -29.74 13.12 1.96
CA ASP A 23 -28.68 13.19 2.97
C ASP A 23 -27.37 12.67 2.34
N PRO A 24 -26.62 13.52 1.62
CA PRO A 24 -25.36 13.14 1.01
C PRO A 24 -24.25 13.02 2.07
N PRO A 25 -23.21 12.21 1.83
CA PRO A 25 -22.01 12.26 2.65
C PRO A 25 -21.39 13.67 2.63
N PRO A 26 -20.64 14.05 3.68
CA PRO A 26 -20.07 15.39 3.82
C PRO A 26 -19.10 15.76 2.70
N GLU A 27 -18.47 14.75 2.09
CA GLU A 27 -17.59 14.92 0.93
C GLU A 27 -18.05 14.00 -0.19
N THR A 28 -17.97 14.50 -1.42
CA THR A 28 -18.29 13.76 -2.64
C THR A 28 -17.22 14.05 -3.68
N VAL A 29 -16.91 13.06 -4.51
CA VAL A 29 -15.97 13.24 -5.62
C VAL A 29 -16.73 13.58 -6.90
N PRO A 30 -16.36 14.64 -7.64
CA PRO A 30 -16.90 14.90 -8.97
C PRO A 30 -16.68 13.70 -9.90
N LEU A 31 -17.68 13.38 -10.73
CA LEU A 31 -17.60 12.23 -11.64
C LEU A 31 -16.34 12.23 -12.50
N ALA A 32 -15.95 13.40 -13.02
CA ALA A 32 -14.76 13.54 -13.86
C ALA A 32 -13.44 13.24 -13.12
N GLU A 33 -13.41 13.43 -11.80
CA GLU A 33 -12.23 13.14 -10.96
C GLU A 33 -12.20 11.68 -10.50
N ALA A 34 -13.37 11.04 -10.38
CA ALA A 34 -13.48 9.63 -10.01
C ALA A 34 -13.18 8.67 -11.17
N VAL A 35 -13.44 9.08 -12.42
CA VAL A 35 -13.15 8.25 -13.59
C VAL A 35 -11.63 8.09 -13.76
N GLY A 36 -11.19 6.84 -13.89
CA GLY A 36 -9.77 6.49 -13.98
C GLY A 36 -9.08 6.32 -12.62
N ALA A 37 -9.78 6.59 -11.51
CA ALA A 37 -9.24 6.34 -10.17
C ALA A 37 -9.42 4.86 -9.78
N PRO A 38 -8.38 4.18 -9.24
CA PRO A 38 -8.51 2.86 -8.64
C PRO A 38 -9.28 2.93 -7.31
N LEU A 39 -9.98 1.86 -6.96
CA LEU A 39 -10.67 1.74 -5.67
C LEU A 39 -9.72 1.28 -4.55
N ALA A 40 -9.77 1.95 -3.39
CA ALA A 40 -9.00 1.54 -2.21
C ALA A 40 -9.59 0.31 -1.50
N ILE A 41 -10.91 0.17 -1.55
CA ILE A 41 -11.67 -0.96 -0.98
C ILE A 41 -12.71 -1.47 -1.96
N GLY A 42 -13.22 -2.68 -1.73
CA GLY A 42 -14.36 -3.18 -2.50
C GLY A 42 -15.63 -2.38 -2.21
N VAL A 43 -16.45 -2.17 -3.24
CA VAL A 43 -17.69 -1.38 -3.16
C VAL A 43 -18.89 -2.20 -3.62
N SER A 44 -20.06 -1.84 -3.11
CA SER A 44 -21.36 -2.42 -3.48
C SER A 44 -22.26 -1.39 -4.17
N PRO A 45 -23.30 -1.83 -4.93
CA PRO A 45 -24.26 -0.93 -5.55
C PRO A 45 -24.90 0.02 -4.53
N GLY A 46 -25.11 1.27 -4.93
CA GLY A 46 -25.70 2.31 -4.07
C GLY A 46 -24.72 2.98 -3.09
N MET A 47 -23.50 2.46 -2.93
CA MET A 47 -22.47 3.15 -2.14
C MET A 47 -22.11 4.50 -2.81
N PRO A 48 -22.06 5.61 -2.04
CA PRO A 48 -21.64 6.90 -2.57
C PRO A 48 -20.13 6.91 -2.84
N VAL A 49 -19.70 7.67 -3.85
CA VAL A 49 -18.28 7.85 -4.16
C VAL A 49 -17.72 8.99 -3.33
N VAL A 50 -16.90 8.66 -2.34
CA VAL A 50 -16.24 9.61 -1.43
C VAL A 50 -14.72 9.53 -1.63
N PRO A 51 -13.94 10.58 -1.31
CA PRO A 51 -12.50 10.61 -1.60
C PRO A 51 -11.73 9.42 -1.04
N THR A 52 -12.12 8.92 0.13
CA THR A 52 -11.47 7.77 0.80
C THR A 52 -11.69 6.43 0.10
N LEU A 53 -12.60 6.35 -0.88
CA LEU A 53 -12.77 5.16 -1.73
C LEU A 53 -11.78 5.12 -2.90
N LEU A 54 -11.10 6.23 -3.21
CA LEU A 54 -10.23 6.34 -4.38
C LEU A 54 -8.75 6.30 -4.01
N VAL A 55 -7.95 5.63 -4.84
CA VAL A 55 -6.50 5.61 -4.78
C VAL A 55 -5.97 6.79 -5.61
N GLY A 56 -5.73 7.93 -4.98
CA GLY A 56 -5.14 9.12 -5.63
C GLY A 56 -3.67 9.37 -5.24
N PRO A 57 -3.08 10.55 -5.60
CA PRO A 57 -1.87 11.09 -4.94
C PRO A 57 -2.02 11.20 -3.41
N GLY A 58 -3.24 10.97 -2.91
CA GLY A 58 -3.61 10.81 -1.52
C GLY A 58 -3.15 9.52 -0.85
N LEU A 59 -2.34 8.61 -1.44
CA LEU A 59 -1.76 7.52 -0.64
C LEU A 59 -0.92 8.08 0.53
N ALA A 60 -0.12 9.11 0.26
CA ALA A 60 0.61 9.85 1.29
C ALA A 60 -0.30 10.71 2.17
N ALA A 61 -1.39 11.25 1.61
CA ALA A 61 -2.35 12.06 2.38
C ALA A 61 -3.30 11.22 3.26
N ALA A 62 -3.48 9.93 2.95
CA ALA A 62 -4.29 8.96 3.69
C ALA A 62 -3.48 8.19 4.74
N ALA A 63 -2.16 8.40 4.78
CA ALA A 63 -1.32 7.86 5.82
C ALA A 63 -1.70 8.46 7.18
N PRO A 64 -1.64 7.70 8.29
CA PRO A 64 -1.88 8.24 9.62
C PRO A 64 -1.00 9.47 9.93
N ALA A 65 -1.48 10.34 10.82
CA ALA A 65 -0.68 11.46 11.30
C ALA A 65 0.68 10.96 11.86
N ASP A 66 1.71 11.78 11.70
CA ASP A 66 3.09 11.47 12.13
C ASP A 66 3.73 10.24 11.45
N THR A 67 3.20 9.82 10.29
CA THR A 67 3.81 8.79 9.44
C THR A 67 4.27 9.34 8.10
N VAL A 68 5.21 8.63 7.47
CA VAL A 68 5.64 8.87 6.09
C VAL A 68 5.44 7.62 5.26
N VAL A 69 5.23 7.80 3.96
CA VAL A 69 5.01 6.69 3.04
C VAL A 69 6.31 6.29 2.36
N VAL A 70 6.67 5.01 2.48
CA VAL A 70 7.91 4.46 1.93
C VAL A 70 7.66 3.13 1.20
N PRO A 71 8.39 2.86 0.10
CA PRO A 71 8.42 1.53 -0.50
C PRO A 71 9.29 0.60 0.35
N ILE A 72 8.75 -0.56 0.72
CA ILE A 72 9.44 -1.59 1.49
C ILE A 72 9.62 -2.82 0.61
N ARG A 73 10.86 -3.22 0.39
CA ARG A 73 11.19 -4.51 -0.24
C ARG A 73 11.29 -5.59 0.82
N LEU A 74 10.43 -6.60 0.72
CA LEU A 74 10.42 -7.79 1.56
C LEU A 74 11.41 -8.84 1.02
N ALA A 75 12.10 -9.50 1.94
CA ALA A 75 13.05 -10.57 1.65
C ALA A 75 12.37 -11.88 1.23
N ASP A 76 11.13 -12.09 1.67
CA ASP A 76 10.33 -13.27 1.33
C ASP A 76 9.18 -12.87 0.38
N PRO A 77 9.22 -13.26 -0.91
CA PRO A 77 8.16 -12.97 -1.85
C PRO A 77 6.85 -13.73 -1.55
N ALA A 78 6.88 -14.84 -0.82
CA ALA A 78 5.68 -15.53 -0.39
C ALA A 78 4.93 -14.71 0.68
N LEU A 79 5.66 -14.07 1.59
CA LEU A 79 5.08 -13.13 2.56
C LEU A 79 4.41 -11.95 1.86
N ALA A 80 5.06 -11.38 0.84
CA ALA A 80 4.49 -10.28 0.05
C ALA A 80 3.14 -10.64 -0.60
N GLN A 81 2.90 -11.92 -0.90
CA GLN A 81 1.61 -12.38 -1.43
C GLN A 81 0.52 -12.53 -0.36
N LEU A 82 0.89 -12.79 0.89
CA LEU A 82 -0.03 -12.97 2.02
C LEU A 82 -0.49 -11.65 2.63
N VAL A 83 0.43 -10.67 2.69
CA VAL A 83 0.18 -9.35 3.26
C VAL A 83 -0.99 -8.64 2.56
N ARG A 84 -1.85 -8.01 3.34
CA ARG A 84 -3.01 -7.25 2.88
C ARG A 84 -2.86 -5.77 3.21
N VAL A 85 -3.58 -4.93 2.47
CA VAL A 85 -3.75 -3.52 2.85
C VAL A 85 -4.42 -3.48 4.21
N GLY A 86 -3.87 -2.69 5.12
CA GLY A 86 -4.30 -2.60 6.52
C GLY A 86 -3.46 -3.42 7.51
N ASP A 87 -2.66 -4.37 7.04
CA ASP A 87 -1.78 -5.16 7.92
C ASP A 87 -0.68 -4.28 8.52
N LEU A 88 -0.24 -4.63 9.73
CA LEU A 88 0.93 -4.05 10.37
C LEU A 88 2.12 -5.00 10.28
N LEU A 89 3.28 -4.43 9.98
CA LEU A 89 4.53 -5.17 9.85
C LEU A 89 5.58 -4.64 10.81
N ASP A 90 6.22 -5.55 11.54
CA ASP A 90 7.50 -5.28 12.18
C ASP A 90 8.62 -5.63 11.20
N LEU A 91 9.51 -4.67 10.94
CA LEU A 91 10.56 -4.79 9.92
C LEU A 91 11.92 -5.03 10.56
N TYR A 92 12.57 -6.11 10.13
CA TYR A 92 13.87 -6.53 10.62
C TYR A 92 14.90 -6.55 9.49
N LEU A 93 16.13 -6.18 9.82
CA LEU A 93 17.30 -6.50 9.00
C LEU A 93 17.97 -7.77 9.52
N ALA A 94 18.28 -8.67 8.60
CA ALA A 94 19.14 -9.81 8.91
C ALA A 94 20.54 -9.28 9.26
N PRO A 95 21.20 -9.87 10.27
CA PRO A 95 22.55 -9.46 10.62
C PRO A 95 23.50 -9.76 9.46
N VAL A 96 24.43 -8.85 9.21
CA VAL A 96 25.53 -9.10 8.28
C VAL A 96 26.43 -10.18 8.89
N ASP A 97 26.74 -11.23 8.13
CA ASP A 97 27.54 -12.36 8.62
C ASP A 97 28.85 -11.85 9.22
N SER A 98 28.96 -12.00 10.53
CA SER A 98 30.08 -11.54 11.33
C SER A 98 30.91 -12.74 11.81
N GLY A 99 31.26 -13.63 10.90
CA GLY A 99 32.21 -14.71 11.15
C GLY A 99 31.61 -15.92 11.88
N GLY A 100 30.40 -16.35 11.49
CA GLY A 100 29.82 -17.62 11.96
C GLY A 100 29.14 -17.59 13.32
N GLN A 101 28.95 -16.40 13.90
CA GLN A 101 28.09 -16.19 15.07
C GLN A 101 26.63 -16.07 14.61
N VAL A 102 25.72 -16.79 15.28
CA VAL A 102 24.28 -16.57 15.09
C VAL A 102 23.92 -15.27 15.79
N LEU A 103 23.69 -14.23 15.01
CA LEU A 103 23.27 -12.92 15.50
C LEU A 103 21.74 -12.80 15.41
N GLU A 104 21.14 -12.06 16.34
CA GLU A 104 19.72 -11.73 16.28
C GLU A 104 19.45 -10.69 15.17
N SER A 105 18.24 -10.73 14.60
CA SER A 105 17.84 -9.73 13.60
C SER A 105 17.52 -8.40 14.28
N GLU A 106 17.96 -7.30 13.68
CA GLU A 106 17.75 -5.97 14.23
C GLU A 106 16.39 -5.43 13.83
N LEU A 107 15.55 -5.06 14.80
CA LEU A 107 14.29 -4.36 14.55
C LEU A 107 14.58 -2.92 14.09
N ILE A 108 14.13 -2.59 12.89
CA ILE A 108 14.31 -1.28 12.27
C ILE A 108 13.15 -0.34 12.57
N THR A 109 11.92 -0.83 12.40
CA THR A 109 10.68 -0.14 12.74
C THR A 109 9.60 -1.16 13.06
N SER A 110 8.67 -0.78 13.94
CA SER A 110 7.54 -1.60 14.36
C SER A 110 6.22 -0.98 13.91
N GLY A 111 5.24 -1.81 13.56
CA GLY A 111 3.91 -1.32 13.19
C GLY A 111 3.85 -0.53 11.88
N ALA A 112 4.67 -0.89 10.89
CA ALA A 112 4.58 -0.33 9.55
C ALA A 112 3.25 -0.75 8.90
N LEU A 113 2.38 0.22 8.61
CA LEU A 113 1.04 -0.02 8.09
C LEU A 113 1.06 -0.16 6.58
N VAL A 114 0.62 -1.29 6.06
CA VAL A 114 0.55 -1.54 4.61
C VAL A 114 -0.59 -0.73 4.00
N LEU A 115 -0.24 0.18 3.10
CA LEU A 115 -1.18 1.06 2.41
C LEU A 115 -1.53 0.56 1.01
N SER A 116 -0.58 -0.09 0.33
CA SER A 116 -0.78 -0.64 -1.02
C SER A 116 0.21 -1.77 -1.32
N ARG A 117 -0.15 -2.61 -2.29
CA ARG A 117 0.69 -3.68 -2.84
C ARG A 117 1.09 -3.33 -4.27
N VAL A 118 2.32 -3.66 -4.66
CA VAL A 118 2.78 -3.48 -6.04
C VAL A 118 2.76 -4.84 -6.74
N ASP A 119 1.65 -5.12 -7.43
CA ASP A 119 1.53 -6.35 -8.21
C ASP A 119 2.37 -6.24 -9.50
N ALA A 120 3.07 -7.31 -9.85
CA ALA A 120 3.98 -7.32 -11.00
C ALA A 120 3.28 -7.19 -12.36
N GLN A 121 1.96 -7.31 -12.40
CA GLN A 121 1.19 -7.25 -13.65
C GLN A 121 0.93 -5.82 -14.13
N GLU A 122 1.09 -4.81 -13.26
CA GLU A 122 1.04 -3.38 -13.61
C GLU A 122 2.43 -2.76 -13.78
N ALA A 123 3.50 -3.55 -13.64
CA ALA A 123 4.88 -3.10 -13.82
C ALA A 123 5.33 -3.12 -15.30
N ASP A 124 4.41 -2.96 -16.24
CA ASP A 124 4.75 -2.73 -17.64
C ASP A 124 4.59 -1.23 -17.98
N ALA A 125 5.74 -0.64 -18.32
CA ALA A 125 5.96 0.72 -18.81
C ALA A 125 5.82 1.91 -17.82
N SER A 126 6.97 2.57 -17.61
CA SER A 126 7.10 4.03 -17.38
C SER A 126 7.07 4.58 -15.95
N LEU A 127 8.03 4.21 -15.10
CA LEU A 127 8.62 5.21 -14.18
C LEU A 127 10.15 5.09 -14.02
N PHE A 128 10.79 3.92 -14.19
CA PHE A 128 12.26 3.79 -14.00
C PHE A 128 13.00 2.83 -14.95
N GLY A 129 12.49 2.59 -16.17
CA GLY A 129 13.31 2.09 -17.29
C GLY A 129 14.13 0.82 -17.07
N GLY A 130 13.66 -0.13 -16.25
CA GLY A 130 14.34 -1.41 -16.01
C GLY A 130 13.42 -2.59 -16.31
N THR A 131 13.85 -3.50 -17.18
CA THR A 131 13.15 -4.77 -17.44
C THR A 131 13.28 -5.69 -16.24
N ALA A 132 12.31 -5.68 -15.33
CA ALA A 132 12.24 -6.67 -14.26
C ALA A 132 11.54 -7.95 -14.77
N PRO A 133 12.03 -9.15 -14.42
CA PRO A 133 11.36 -10.40 -14.77
C PRO A 133 9.99 -10.49 -14.07
N ALA A 134 9.00 -11.03 -14.77
CA ALA A 134 7.63 -11.17 -14.28
C ALA A 134 7.57 -12.05 -13.00
N GLY A 135 7.23 -11.42 -11.88
CA GLY A 135 7.02 -12.03 -10.58
C GLY A 135 6.75 -10.96 -9.54
N ALA A 136 5.81 -11.20 -8.61
CA ALA A 136 5.40 -10.26 -7.56
C ALA A 136 6.63 -9.58 -6.96
N THR A 137 6.70 -8.25 -7.05
CA THR A 137 7.97 -7.50 -6.90
C THR A 137 8.56 -7.56 -5.48
N GLY A 138 7.89 -8.24 -4.54
CA GLY A 138 8.24 -8.27 -3.13
C GLY A 138 8.16 -6.88 -2.50
N VAL A 139 7.55 -5.89 -3.16
CA VAL A 139 7.45 -4.51 -2.69
C VAL A 139 6.04 -4.22 -2.20
N VAL A 140 5.95 -3.67 -1.00
CA VAL A 140 4.74 -3.08 -0.45
C VAL A 140 4.97 -1.60 -0.22
N ILE A 141 3.91 -0.80 -0.28
CA ILE A 141 3.95 0.60 0.11
C ILE A 141 3.34 0.71 1.50
N ALA A 142 4.07 1.29 2.45
CA ALA A 142 3.64 1.36 3.83
C ALA A 142 3.84 2.75 4.45
N ALA A 143 3.00 3.06 5.44
CA ALA A 143 3.21 4.14 6.38
C ALA A 143 4.12 3.67 7.52
N VAL A 144 5.22 4.38 7.75
CA VAL A 144 6.15 4.17 8.86
C VAL A 144 6.21 5.43 9.71
N ALA A 145 6.55 5.30 11.00
CA ALA A 145 6.71 6.46 11.87
C ALA A 145 7.73 7.45 11.28
N ALA A 146 7.40 8.75 11.27
CA ALA A 146 8.26 9.75 10.64
C ALA A 146 9.69 9.80 11.24
N GLN A 147 9.81 9.51 12.53
CA GLN A 147 11.10 9.38 13.22
C GLN A 147 11.98 8.23 12.71
N ASP A 148 11.37 7.17 12.18
CA ASP A 148 12.07 5.99 11.66
C ASP A 148 12.42 6.12 10.17
N ALA A 149 11.92 7.16 9.48
CA ALA A 149 12.03 7.35 8.04
C ALA A 149 13.48 7.24 7.53
N ALA A 150 14.41 7.93 8.18
CA ALA A 150 15.82 7.91 7.81
C ALA A 150 16.44 6.52 7.99
N ARG A 151 16.06 5.82 9.08
CA ARG A 151 16.56 4.48 9.40
C ARG A 151 16.03 3.45 8.41
N VAL A 152 14.73 3.49 8.11
CA VAL A 152 14.09 2.62 7.13
C VAL A 152 14.67 2.85 5.73
N SER A 153 14.82 4.12 5.30
CA SER A 153 15.40 4.45 4.00
C SER A 153 16.87 4.01 3.88
N GLY A 154 17.66 4.18 4.95
CA GLY A 154 19.05 3.70 4.96
C GLY A 154 19.13 2.18 4.92
N ALA A 155 18.32 1.51 5.74
CA ALA A 155 18.24 0.05 5.80
C ALA A 155 17.81 -0.58 4.46
N SER A 156 16.82 0.00 3.77
CA SER A 156 16.32 -0.54 2.50
C SER A 156 17.35 -0.49 1.37
N ALA A 157 18.34 0.41 1.48
CA ALA A 157 19.44 0.50 0.51
C ALA A 157 20.49 -0.61 0.70
N VAL A 158 20.53 -1.23 1.89
CA VAL A 158 21.49 -2.30 2.23
C VAL A 158 20.95 -3.67 1.86
N ALA A 159 19.73 -3.99 2.30
CA ALA A 159 19.12 -5.30 2.06
C ALA A 159 17.58 -5.25 2.13
N PRO A 160 16.87 -6.22 1.52
CA PRO A 160 15.45 -6.43 1.75
C PRO A 160 15.13 -6.72 3.23
N PHE A 161 13.99 -6.24 3.71
CA PHE A 161 13.52 -6.46 5.07
C PHE A 161 12.92 -7.85 5.24
N ARG A 162 13.20 -8.49 6.37
CA ARG A 162 12.32 -9.54 6.89
C ARG A 162 11.17 -8.86 7.62
N ALA A 163 9.97 -9.40 7.52
CA ALA A 163 8.80 -8.82 8.16
C ALA A 163 8.01 -9.88 8.93
N VAL A 164 7.37 -9.43 10.01
CA VAL A 164 6.42 -10.21 10.81
C VAL A 164 5.09 -9.46 10.81
N LEU A 165 3.99 -10.15 10.50
CA LEU A 165 2.65 -9.57 10.68
C LEU A 165 2.34 -9.49 12.17
N VAL A 166 1.86 -8.33 12.61
CA VAL A 166 1.41 -8.09 13.98
C VAL A 166 -0.08 -7.76 14.00
N ASP A 167 -0.79 -8.25 15.02
CA ASP A 167 -2.20 -7.94 15.21
C ASP A 167 -2.35 -6.61 15.98
N ARG A 168 -3.48 -5.94 15.81
CA ARG A 168 -3.84 -4.80 16.67
C ARG A 168 -4.61 -5.32 17.87
N ASP A 169 -3.95 -5.38 19.03
CA ASP A 169 -4.63 -5.50 20.33
C ASP A 169 -5.57 -4.30 20.59
#